data_AF-A0A822YSS8-F1
#
_entry.id   AF-A0A822YSS8-F1
#
_cell.length_a   1.000
_cell.length_b   1.000
_cell.length_c   1.000
_cell.angle_alpha   90.00
_cell.angle_beta   90.00
_cell.angle_gamma   90.00
#
_symmetry.space_group_name_H-M   'P 1'
#
loop_
_entity.id
_entity.type
_entity.pdbx_description
1 polymer ?
#
loop_
_entity_poly.entity_id
_entity_poly.type
_entity_poly.pdbx_seq_one_letter_code
_entity_poly.pdbx_strand_id
1 'polypeptide(L)'
;MFLFYLSNRTTSDNFLFFGCMVLFHKIYSDVDLTEKLDYSSAVALLGYTLILAILRTFNVRAEAARVMVSAPLIAFVTTHILYLNFYKLDYGLNMKVCVSMGVVQLLLWAVWAGLTHHPSRWKLWVVVVGGGLAMLLEIYDFPPYKGFVDAHALWHATTIPLTNLWWSFIKDDAKFRTMNLVKKVR
;
A
#
# COMPACT_ATOMS: atom_id res chain seq x y z
N MET A 1 16.93 -10.27 -10.34
CA MET A 1 17.59 -9.37 -9.37
C MET A 1 17.29 -7.90 -9.67
N PHE A 2 17.42 -7.45 -10.93
CA PHE A 2 17.11 -6.08 -11.35
C PHE A 2 15.62 -5.67 -11.17
N LEU A 3 14.68 -6.57 -11.53
CA LEU A 3 13.24 -6.36 -11.30
C LEU A 3 12.87 -6.25 -9.81
N PHE A 4 13.62 -6.90 -8.92
CA PHE A 4 13.40 -6.83 -7.46
C PHE A 4 14.01 -5.56 -6.86
N TYR A 5 15.11 -5.06 -7.45
CA TYR A 5 15.74 -3.80 -7.04
C TYR A 5 14.92 -2.58 -7.49
N LEU A 6 14.34 -2.64 -8.70
CA LEU A 6 13.35 -1.67 -9.17
C LEU A 6 12.04 -1.77 -8.39
N SER A 7 11.55 -2.99 -8.11
CA SER A 7 10.38 -3.22 -7.24
C SER A 7 10.60 -2.73 -5.81
N ASN A 8 11.82 -2.80 -5.27
CA ASN A 8 12.17 -2.27 -3.94
C ASN A 8 12.25 -0.74 -3.88
N ARG A 9 12.67 -0.08 -4.97
CA ARG A 9 12.58 1.40 -5.08
C ARG A 9 11.12 1.85 -5.23
N THR A 10 10.33 1.20 -6.07
CA THR A 10 8.91 1.54 -6.16
C THR A 10 8.15 1.19 -4.88
N THR A 11 8.41 0.08 -4.21
CA THR A 11 7.71 -0.25 -2.94
C THR A 11 8.05 0.64 -1.75
N SER A 12 9.23 1.28 -1.73
CA SER A 12 9.53 2.32 -0.72
C SER A 12 8.74 3.59 -0.96
N ASP A 13 8.55 3.93 -2.23
CA ASP A 13 7.82 5.11 -2.66
C ASP A 13 6.31 4.86 -2.52
N ASN A 14 5.84 3.62 -2.70
CA ASN A 14 4.42 3.26 -2.63
C ASN A 14 3.79 3.41 -1.23
N PHE A 15 4.58 3.36 -0.14
CA PHE A 15 4.04 3.58 1.21
C PHE A 15 3.86 5.09 1.50
N LEU A 16 4.70 5.94 0.90
CA LEU A 16 4.54 7.42 0.92
C LEU A 16 3.31 7.87 0.14
N PHE A 17 2.85 7.10 -0.84
CA PHE A 17 1.70 7.47 -1.65
C PHE A 17 0.34 7.27 -0.97
N PHE A 18 0.25 6.56 0.15
CA PHE A 18 -0.96 6.63 1.00
C PHE A 18 -1.16 8.04 1.59
N GLY A 19 -0.11 8.88 1.65
CA GLY A 19 -0.19 10.26 2.12
C GLY A 19 -0.31 11.31 1.01
N CYS A 20 0.08 11.01 -0.23
CA CYS A 20 0.12 12.03 -1.30
C CYS A 20 -1.25 12.31 -1.94
N MET A 21 -2.17 11.34 -1.87
CA MET A 21 -3.50 11.43 -2.49
C MET A 21 -4.31 12.65 -2.02
N VAL A 22 -4.20 13.00 -0.74
CA VAL A 22 -5.02 14.08 -0.17
C VAL A 22 -4.34 15.46 -0.26
N LEU A 23 -3.03 15.49 -0.54
CA LEU A 23 -2.34 16.77 -0.78
C LEU A 23 -2.81 17.44 -2.08
N PHE A 24 -3.32 16.69 -3.06
CA PHE A 24 -3.89 17.26 -4.28
C PHE A 24 -5.35 17.72 -4.12
N HIS A 25 -6.07 17.20 -3.12
CA HIS A 25 -7.50 17.48 -2.91
C HIS A 25 -7.80 18.97 -2.63
N LYS A 26 -6.87 19.70 -2.00
CA LYS A 26 -7.14 21.09 -1.57
C LYS A 26 -6.61 22.18 -2.52
N ILE A 27 -5.74 21.83 -3.46
CA ILE A 27 -5.04 22.80 -4.34
C ILE A 27 -5.52 22.71 -5.80
N TYR A 28 -6.08 21.56 -6.24
CA TYR A 28 -6.40 21.29 -7.66
C TYR A 28 -7.87 20.92 -7.92
N SER A 29 -8.77 21.18 -6.97
CA SER A 29 -10.20 20.83 -7.03
C SER A 29 -11.00 21.58 -8.12
N ASP A 30 -10.34 22.34 -9.00
CA ASP A 30 -10.98 23.16 -10.03
C ASP A 30 -11.05 22.50 -11.42
N VAL A 31 -10.51 21.27 -11.59
CA VAL A 31 -10.55 20.56 -12.89
C VAL A 31 -10.96 19.09 -12.73
N ASP A 32 -12.09 18.68 -13.33
CA ASP A 32 -12.64 17.32 -13.26
C ASP A 32 -11.65 16.21 -13.65
N LEU A 33 -10.69 16.53 -14.52
CA LEU A 33 -9.66 15.59 -14.97
C LEU A 33 -8.64 15.27 -13.87
N THR A 34 -8.17 16.27 -13.13
CA THR A 34 -7.16 16.07 -12.08
C THR A 34 -7.72 15.29 -10.91
N GLU A 35 -9.00 15.49 -10.60
CA GLU A 35 -9.68 14.71 -9.56
C GLU A 35 -9.79 13.23 -9.93
N LYS A 36 -10.27 12.92 -11.14
CA LYS A 36 -10.37 11.54 -11.63
C LYS A 36 -9.01 10.85 -11.68
N LEU A 37 -7.96 11.57 -12.09
CA LEU A 37 -6.60 11.05 -12.14
C LEU A 37 -6.04 10.74 -10.75
N ASP A 38 -6.30 11.61 -9.78
CA ASP A 38 -5.89 11.38 -8.39
C ASP A 38 -6.51 10.07 -7.89
N TYR A 39 -7.84 9.93 -7.92
CA TYR A 39 -8.55 8.70 -7.53
C TYR A 39 -8.07 7.44 -8.27
N SER A 40 -7.88 7.54 -9.58
CA SER A 40 -7.37 6.44 -10.39
C SER A 40 -5.98 6.00 -9.95
N SER A 41 -5.13 6.96 -9.56
CA SER A 41 -3.76 6.70 -9.15
C SER A 41 -3.66 5.98 -7.80
N ALA A 42 -4.48 6.29 -6.78
CA ALA A 42 -4.48 5.43 -5.56
C ALA A 42 -4.96 4.03 -5.89
N VAL A 43 -6.06 3.87 -6.63
CA VAL A 43 -6.61 2.54 -6.90
C VAL A 43 -5.57 1.68 -7.62
N ALA A 44 -4.88 2.26 -8.61
CA ALA A 44 -3.79 1.60 -9.33
C ALA A 44 -2.65 1.18 -8.37
N LEU A 45 -2.26 2.09 -7.49
CA LEU A 45 -1.18 1.84 -6.54
C LEU A 45 -1.53 0.76 -5.51
N LEU A 46 -2.72 0.86 -4.89
CA LEU A 46 -3.23 -0.12 -3.93
C LEU A 46 -3.34 -1.49 -4.57
N GLY A 47 -3.83 -1.55 -5.81
CA GLY A 47 -3.85 -2.77 -6.60
C GLY A 47 -2.47 -3.37 -6.80
N TYR A 48 -1.49 -2.55 -7.18
CA TYR A 48 -0.11 -2.99 -7.36
C TYR A 48 0.53 -3.50 -6.05
N THR A 49 0.38 -2.77 -4.94
CA THR A 49 0.93 -3.17 -3.64
C THR A 49 0.26 -4.42 -3.09
N LEU A 50 -1.05 -4.61 -3.35
CA LEU A 50 -1.78 -5.82 -2.98
C LEU A 50 -1.25 -7.04 -3.72
N ILE A 51 -1.00 -6.94 -5.03
CA ILE A 51 -0.37 -8.01 -5.82
C ILE A 51 0.96 -8.40 -5.19
N LEU A 52 1.83 -7.43 -4.88
CA LEU A 52 3.13 -7.70 -4.27
C LEU A 52 2.99 -8.36 -2.89
N ALA A 53 2.05 -7.91 -2.07
CA ALA A 53 1.78 -8.49 -0.75
C ALA A 53 1.36 -9.97 -0.86
N ILE A 54 0.48 -10.32 -1.81
CA ILE A 54 0.06 -11.70 -2.07
C ILE A 54 1.26 -12.55 -2.50
N LEU A 55 1.99 -12.11 -3.54
CA LEU A 55 3.14 -12.85 -4.05
C LEU A 55 4.22 -13.06 -2.97
N ARG A 56 4.41 -12.07 -2.10
CA ARG A 56 5.37 -12.12 -0.98
C ARG A 56 4.91 -13.09 0.11
N THR A 57 3.63 -13.04 0.48
CA THR A 57 3.05 -13.82 1.57
C THR A 57 3.06 -15.31 1.26
N PHE A 58 2.61 -15.67 0.05
CA PHE A 58 2.58 -17.06 -0.41
C PHE A 58 3.90 -17.54 -1.02
N ASN A 59 4.93 -16.69 -1.07
CA ASN A 59 6.26 -17.02 -1.63
C ASN A 59 6.16 -17.65 -3.04
N VAL A 60 5.33 -17.06 -3.91
CA VAL A 60 5.06 -17.58 -5.26
C VAL A 60 6.29 -17.39 -6.15
N ARG A 61 6.93 -18.49 -6.53
CA ARG A 61 8.15 -18.49 -7.35
C ARG A 61 7.91 -18.77 -8.82
N ALA A 62 6.88 -19.56 -9.14
CA ALA A 62 6.57 -19.91 -10.53
C ALA A 62 5.98 -18.70 -11.27
N GLU A 63 6.56 -18.34 -12.41
CA GLU A 63 6.14 -17.17 -13.19
C GLU A 63 4.68 -17.30 -13.66
N ALA A 64 4.26 -18.49 -14.09
CA ALA A 64 2.87 -18.75 -14.47
C ALA A 64 1.89 -18.47 -13.30
N ALA A 65 2.22 -18.92 -12.09
CA ALA A 65 1.40 -18.66 -10.92
C ALA A 65 1.35 -17.17 -10.55
N ARG A 66 2.45 -16.42 -10.76
CA ARG A 66 2.44 -14.95 -10.56
C ARG A 66 1.48 -14.26 -11.51
N VAL A 67 1.48 -14.67 -12.79
CA VAL A 67 0.55 -14.12 -13.80
C VAL A 67 -0.89 -14.48 -13.46
N MET A 68 -1.15 -15.74 -13.10
CA MET A 68 -2.50 -16.21 -12.72
C MET A 68 -3.09 -15.45 -11.53
N VAL A 69 -2.27 -15.04 -10.56
CA VAL A 69 -2.69 -14.23 -9.41
C VAL A 69 -2.82 -12.75 -9.78
N SER A 70 -1.89 -12.22 -10.56
CA SER A 70 -1.85 -10.78 -10.87
C SER A 70 -2.92 -10.36 -11.89
N ALA A 71 -3.17 -11.20 -12.91
CA ALA A 71 -4.10 -10.90 -13.99
C ALA A 71 -5.54 -10.56 -13.52
N PRO A 72 -6.20 -11.35 -12.64
CA PRO A 72 -7.54 -11.00 -12.17
C PRO A 72 -7.56 -9.72 -11.34
N LEU A 73 -6.51 -9.44 -10.56
CA LEU A 73 -6.40 -8.21 -9.76
C LEU A 73 -6.19 -6.98 -10.65
N ILE A 74 -5.36 -7.09 -11.69
CA ILE A 74 -5.17 -6.03 -12.68
C ILE A 74 -6.48 -5.77 -13.42
N ALA A 75 -7.21 -6.82 -13.82
CA ALA A 75 -8.50 -6.68 -14.47
C ALA A 75 -9.49 -5.94 -13.57
N PHE A 76 -9.62 -6.33 -12.30
CA PHE A 76 -10.47 -5.66 -11.31
C PHE A 76 -10.12 -4.17 -11.15
N VAL A 77 -8.85 -3.85 -10.90
CA VAL A 77 -8.34 -2.48 -10.74
C VAL A 77 -8.63 -1.65 -11.98
N THR A 78 -8.35 -2.19 -13.16
CA THR A 78 -8.58 -1.50 -14.43
C THR A 78 -10.05 -1.23 -14.65
N THR A 79 -10.93 -2.22 -14.41
CA THR A 79 -12.38 -2.03 -14.52
C THR A 79 -12.89 -0.97 -13.54
N HIS A 80 -12.39 -0.95 -12.30
CA HIS A 80 -12.78 0.07 -11.33
C HIS A 80 -12.32 1.47 -11.74
N ILE A 81 -11.09 1.61 -12.24
CA ILE A 81 -10.57 2.89 -12.78
C ILE A 81 -11.42 3.36 -13.97
N LEU A 82 -11.76 2.46 -14.90
CA LEU A 82 -12.61 2.78 -16.04
C LEU A 82 -14.01 3.25 -15.60
N TYR A 83 -14.58 2.60 -14.57
CA TYR A 83 -15.86 3.01 -13.98
C TYR A 83 -15.79 4.43 -13.42
N LEU A 84 -14.74 4.76 -12.65
CA LEU A 84 -14.55 6.10 -12.07
C LEU A 84 -14.34 7.19 -13.14
N ASN A 85 -13.65 6.87 -14.24
CA ASN A 85 -13.36 7.84 -15.30
C ASN A 85 -14.55 8.09 -16.24
N PHE A 86 -15.21 7.02 -16.70
CA PHE A 86 -16.18 7.07 -17.80
C PHE A 86 -17.65 7.05 -17.37
N TYR A 87 -17.99 6.51 -16.20
CA TYR A 87 -19.38 6.41 -15.76
C TYR A 87 -19.75 7.47 -14.73
N LYS A 88 -19.26 7.31 -13.51
CA LYS A 88 -19.57 8.20 -12.39
C LYS A 88 -18.46 8.11 -11.37
N LEU A 89 -17.93 9.27 -10.99
CA LEU A 89 -17.01 9.38 -9.86
C LEU A 89 -17.83 9.23 -8.56
N ASP A 90 -18.00 7.99 -8.10
CA ASP A 90 -18.65 7.68 -6.83
C ASP A 90 -17.60 7.53 -5.72
N TYR A 91 -17.43 8.60 -4.94
CA TYR A 91 -16.49 8.65 -3.82
C TYR A 91 -16.76 7.57 -2.77
N GLY A 92 -18.02 7.25 -2.51
CA GLY A 92 -18.40 6.25 -1.51
C GLY A 92 -18.00 4.85 -1.95
N LEU A 93 -18.18 4.53 -3.23
CA LEU A 93 -17.70 3.28 -3.81
C LEU A 93 -16.17 3.21 -3.81
N ASN A 94 -15.50 4.27 -4.25
CA ASN A 94 -14.04 4.33 -4.28
C ASN A 94 -13.44 4.13 -2.89
N MET A 95 -13.97 4.83 -1.87
CA MET A 95 -13.54 4.67 -0.49
C MET A 95 -13.68 3.22 -0.01
N LYS A 96 -14.82 2.57 -0.27
CA LYS A 96 -15.03 1.15 0.09
C LYS A 96 -14.01 0.24 -0.58
N VAL A 97 -13.75 0.44 -1.87
CA VAL A 97 -12.77 -0.37 -2.62
C VAL A 97 -11.37 -0.16 -2.06
N CYS A 98 -10.93 1.08 -1.85
CA CYS A 98 -9.62 1.41 -1.25
C CYS A 98 -9.45 0.81 0.16
N VAL A 99 -10.43 1.00 1.05
CA VAL A 99 -10.40 0.44 2.41
C VAL A 99 -10.35 -1.09 2.36
N SER A 100 -11.13 -1.73 1.49
CA SER A 100 -11.11 -3.19 1.35
C SER A 100 -9.73 -3.72 0.93
N MET A 101 -9.08 -3.08 -0.05
CA MET A 101 -7.74 -3.44 -0.49
C MET A 101 -6.70 -3.22 0.63
N GLY A 102 -6.82 -2.11 1.37
CA GLY A 102 -5.98 -1.79 2.52
C GLY A 102 -6.09 -2.83 3.64
N VAL A 103 -7.31 -3.22 4.02
CA VAL A 103 -7.56 -4.28 5.03
C VAL A 103 -6.94 -5.59 4.60
N VAL A 104 -7.18 -6.03 3.35
CA VAL A 104 -6.60 -7.28 2.84
C VAL A 104 -5.07 -7.22 2.85
N GLN A 105 -4.48 -6.10 2.46
CA GLN A 105 -3.03 -5.90 2.50
C GLN A 105 -2.48 -6.00 3.93
N LEU A 106 -3.12 -5.35 4.91
CA LEU A 106 -2.71 -5.43 6.32
C LEU A 106 -2.77 -6.87 6.86
N LEU A 107 -3.84 -7.61 6.53
CA LEU A 107 -4.00 -9.01 6.93
C LEU A 107 -2.91 -9.89 6.31
N LEU A 108 -2.60 -9.72 5.02
CA LEU A 108 -1.53 -10.47 4.37
C LEU A 108 -0.16 -10.23 5.04
N TRP A 109 0.15 -8.98 5.36
CA TRP A 109 1.39 -8.65 6.07
C TRP A 109 1.42 -9.17 7.51
N ALA A 110 0.29 -9.16 8.21
CA ALA A 110 0.16 -9.77 9.53
C ALA A 110 0.42 -11.28 9.49
N VAL A 111 -0.21 -11.98 8.53
CA VAL A 111 -0.01 -13.41 8.29
C VAL A 111 1.46 -13.69 7.97
N TRP A 112 2.08 -12.91 7.07
CA TRP A 112 3.48 -13.09 6.74
C TRP A 112 4.40 -12.86 7.96
N ALA A 113 4.13 -11.84 8.77
CA ALA A 113 4.89 -11.54 10.00
C ALA A 113 4.75 -12.63 11.08
N GLY A 114 3.57 -13.26 11.16
CA GLY A 114 3.29 -14.35 12.07
C GLY A 114 3.94 -15.67 11.64
N LEU A 115 3.88 -16.00 10.34
CA LEU A 115 4.41 -17.25 9.80
C LEU A 115 5.93 -17.22 9.60
N THR A 116 6.52 -16.05 9.36
CA THR A 116 7.96 -15.94 9.03
C THR A 116 8.80 -15.61 10.26
N HIS A 117 9.84 -16.41 10.52
CA HIS A 117 10.86 -16.14 11.54
C HIS A 117 11.92 -15.12 11.07
N HIS A 118 11.51 -14.03 10.44
CA HIS A 118 12.43 -12.99 9.97
C HIS A 118 12.91 -12.12 11.15
N PRO A 119 14.21 -11.81 11.27
CA PRO A 119 14.74 -11.03 12.41
C PRO A 119 14.15 -9.62 12.52
N SER A 120 13.71 -9.05 11.38
CA SER A 120 13.12 -7.70 11.31
C SER A 120 11.57 -7.70 11.39
N ARG A 121 10.93 -8.82 11.79
CA ARG A 121 9.45 -8.94 11.82
C ARG A 121 8.76 -7.95 12.76
N TRP A 122 9.44 -7.48 13.80
CA TRP A 122 8.88 -6.51 14.74
C TRP A 122 8.56 -5.17 14.07
N LYS A 123 9.38 -4.73 13.10
CA LYS A 123 9.14 -3.50 12.33
C LYS A 123 7.85 -3.63 11.52
N LEU A 124 7.63 -4.81 10.97
CA LEU A 124 6.42 -5.12 10.21
C LEU A 124 5.17 -5.14 11.10
N TRP A 125 5.25 -5.71 12.31
CA TRP A 125 4.16 -5.63 13.28
C TRP A 125 3.82 -4.19 13.68
N VAL A 126 4.82 -3.34 13.88
CA VAL A 126 4.61 -1.91 14.13
C VAL A 126 3.91 -1.24 12.94
N VAL A 127 4.28 -1.60 11.69
CA VAL A 127 3.62 -1.08 10.49
C VAL A 127 2.19 -1.58 10.35
N VAL A 128 1.91 -2.85 10.64
CA VAL A 128 0.55 -3.41 10.56
C VAL A 128 -0.36 -2.78 11.61
N VAL A 129 0.09 -2.70 12.87
CA VAL A 129 -0.69 -2.11 13.97
C VAL A 129 -0.84 -0.61 13.76
N GLY A 130 0.23 0.09 13.42
CA GLY A 130 0.20 1.54 13.14
C GLY A 130 -0.67 1.88 11.95
N GLY A 131 -0.59 1.11 10.86
CA GLY A 131 -1.44 1.27 9.68
C GLY A 131 -2.91 0.96 9.96
N GLY A 132 -3.20 -0.06 10.77
CA GLY A 132 -4.57 -0.36 11.21
C GLY A 132 -5.16 0.75 12.08
N LEU A 133 -4.38 1.30 13.02
CA LEU A 133 -4.80 2.44 13.84
C LEU A 133 -5.02 3.71 13.00
N ALA A 134 -4.14 3.99 12.04
CA ALA A 134 -4.31 5.09 11.11
C ALA A 134 -5.62 4.94 10.32
N MET A 135 -5.89 3.75 9.77
CA MET A 135 -7.15 3.44 9.05
C MET A 135 -8.39 3.64 9.91
N LEU A 136 -8.35 3.27 11.19
CA LEU A 136 -9.45 3.52 12.11
C LEU A 136 -9.66 5.01 12.39
N LEU A 137 -8.58 5.80 12.47
CA LEU A 137 -8.66 7.24 12.66
C LEU A 137 -9.25 7.95 11.44
N GLU A 138 -8.92 7.49 10.23
CA GLU A 138 -9.49 8.01 8.97
C GLU A 138 -10.99 7.70 8.87
N ILE A 139 -11.44 6.51 9.28
CA ILE A 139 -12.87 6.14 9.28
C ILE A 139 -13.67 6.94 10.33
N TYR A 140 -13.04 7.31 11.45
CA TYR A 140 -13.72 8.03 12.54
C TYR A 140 -13.95 9.52 12.22
N ASP A 141 -13.20 10.08 11.26
CA ASP A 141 -13.37 11.43 10.68
C ASP A 141 -13.78 12.52 11.70
N PHE A 142 -12.93 12.77 12.71
CA PHE A 142 -13.24 13.75 13.74
C PHE A 142 -12.97 15.19 13.24
N PRO A 143 -13.86 16.15 13.55
CA PRO A 143 -13.69 17.55 13.14
C PRO A 143 -12.42 18.16 13.78
N PRO A 144 -11.75 19.11 13.09
CA PRO A 144 -10.47 19.66 13.53
C PRO A 144 -10.53 20.23 14.94
N TYR A 145 -9.75 19.65 15.85
CA TYR A 145 -9.62 20.17 17.20
C TYR A 145 -8.74 21.43 17.17
N LYS A 146 -9.34 22.57 17.55
CA LYS A 146 -8.72 23.91 17.57
C LYS A 146 -8.18 24.39 16.21
N GLY A 147 -8.67 23.83 15.09
CA GLY A 147 -8.28 24.27 13.75
C GLY A 147 -6.89 23.80 13.27
N PHE A 148 -6.18 22.98 14.05
CA PHE A 148 -4.82 22.50 13.71
C PHE A 148 -4.70 20.98 13.58
N VAL A 149 -5.49 20.22 14.36
CA VAL A 149 -5.37 18.75 14.40
C VAL A 149 -6.71 18.14 14.05
N ASP A 150 -6.85 17.64 12.83
CA ASP A 150 -7.93 16.76 12.39
C ASP A 150 -7.44 15.31 12.27
N ALA A 151 -8.37 14.39 12.01
CA ALA A 151 -8.06 12.99 11.73
C ALA A 151 -7.00 12.84 10.62
N HIS A 152 -7.05 13.75 9.66
CA HIS A 152 -6.18 13.79 8.51
C HIS A 152 -4.74 14.21 8.84
N ALA A 153 -4.54 15.20 9.70
CA ALA A 153 -3.22 15.61 10.19
C ALA A 153 -2.59 14.50 11.06
N LEU A 154 -3.38 13.83 11.87
CA LEU A 154 -2.92 12.70 12.70
C LEU A 154 -2.52 11.50 11.83
N TRP A 155 -3.24 11.26 10.73
CA TRP A 155 -2.87 10.29 9.71
C TRP A 155 -1.50 10.59 9.10
N HIS A 156 -1.25 11.83 8.66
CA HIS A 156 0.07 12.21 8.12
C HIS A 156 1.19 12.07 9.15
N ALA A 157 0.95 12.52 10.38
CA ALA A 157 1.94 12.43 11.45
C ALA A 157 2.33 10.97 11.78
N THR A 158 1.40 10.04 11.65
CA THR A 158 1.64 8.61 11.91
C THR A 158 2.26 7.89 10.71
N THR A 159 1.87 8.24 9.48
CA THR A 159 2.39 7.56 8.26
C THR A 159 3.86 7.89 7.96
N ILE A 160 4.36 9.08 8.29
CA ILE A 160 5.77 9.47 8.09
C ILE A 160 6.77 8.53 8.81
N PRO A 161 6.68 8.31 10.14
CA PRO A 161 7.59 7.39 10.84
C PRO A 161 7.34 5.93 10.43
N LEU A 162 6.10 5.54 10.15
CA LEU A 162 5.77 4.19 9.68
C LEU A 162 6.43 3.88 8.33
N THR A 163 6.50 4.85 7.43
CA THR A 163 7.16 4.68 6.13
C THR A 163 8.67 4.48 6.29
N ASN A 164 9.31 5.23 7.20
CA ASN A 164 10.73 5.04 7.50
C ASN A 164 11.01 3.64 8.07
N LEU A 165 10.15 3.14 8.95
CA LEU A 165 10.22 1.78 9.47
C LEU A 165 10.01 0.72 8.39
N TRP A 166 9.05 0.94 7.49
CA TRP A 166 8.77 0.08 6.34
C TRP A 166 9.99 -0.04 5.42
N TRP A 167 10.61 1.08 5.08
CA TRP A 167 11.83 1.10 4.28
C TRP A 167 12.97 0.34 4.96
N SER A 168 13.13 0.54 6.27
CA SER A 168 14.12 -0.19 7.07
C SER A 168 13.89 -1.70 6.99
N PHE A 169 12.63 -2.14 7.07
CA PHE A 169 12.25 -3.55 6.92
C PHE A 169 12.57 -4.10 5.51
N ILE A 170 12.21 -3.38 4.44
CA ILE A 170 12.52 -3.80 3.06
C ILE A 170 14.03 -3.97 2.86
N LYS A 171 14.82 -3.02 3.35
CA LYS A 171 16.28 -3.07 3.28
C LYS A 171 16.84 -4.29 3.99
N ASP A 172 16.32 -4.62 5.17
CA ASP A 172 16.72 -5.81 5.92
C ASP A 172 16.31 -7.10 5.21
N ASP A 173 15.08 -7.17 4.67
CA ASP A 173 14.58 -8.34 3.92
C ASP A 173 15.43 -8.60 2.67
N ALA A 174 15.81 -7.55 1.94
CA ALA A 174 16.66 -7.65 0.77
C ALA A 174 18.06 -8.21 1.12
N LYS A 175 18.66 -7.72 2.22
CA LYS A 175 19.95 -8.23 2.72
C LYS A 175 19.84 -9.70 3.12
N PHE A 176 18.82 -10.05 3.90
CA PHE A 176 18.59 -11.40 4.39
C PHE A 176 18.46 -12.41 3.25
N ARG A 177 17.66 -12.09 2.23
CA ARG A 177 17.52 -12.94 1.03
C ARG A 177 18.81 -13.10 0.26
N THR A 178 19.55 -12.01 0.05
CA THR A 178 20.82 -12.04 -0.68
C THR A 178 21.84 -12.91 0.04
N MET A 179 21.97 -12.78 1.37
CA MET A 179 22.86 -13.63 2.16
C MET A 179 22.49 -15.11 2.06
N ASN A 180 21.20 -15.44 2.12
CA ASN A 180 20.75 -16.84 2.02
C ASN A 180 20.98 -17.42 0.62
N LEU A 181 20.86 -16.61 -0.44
CA LEU A 181 21.19 -17.04 -1.80
C LEU A 181 22.69 -17.32 -1.94
N VAL A 182 23.55 -16.41 -1.46
CA VAL A 182 25.01 -16.59 -1.51
C VAL A 182 25.44 -17.84 -0.73
N LYS A 183 24.88 -18.07 0.46
CA LYS A 183 25.15 -19.29 1.25
C LYS A 183 24.73 -20.59 0.57
N LYS A 184 23.74 -20.55 -0.33
CA LYS A 184 23.24 -21.74 -1.03
C LYS A 184 24.05 -22.08 -2.29
N VAL A 185 24.77 -21.09 -2.83
CA VAL A 185 25.61 -21.24 -4.03
C VAL A 185 27.04 -21.66 -3.68
N ARG A 186 27.47 -21.43 -2.43
CA ARG A 186 28.76 -21.85 -1.89
C ARG A 186 28.64 -23.22 -1.21
#